data_AF-A0A2K9AB70-F1
#
_entry.id   AF-A0A2K9AB70-F1
#
_cell.length_a   1.000
_cell.length_b   1.000
_cell.length_c   1.000
_cell.angle_alpha   90.00
_cell.angle_beta   90.00
_cell.angle_gamma   90.00
#
_symmetry.space_group_name_H-M   'P 1'
#
loop_
_entity.id
_entity.type
_entity.pdbx_description
1 polymer ?
#
loop_
_entity_poly.entity_id
_entity_poly.type
_entity_poly.pdbx_seq_one_letter_code
_entity_poly.pdbx_strand_id
1 'polypeptide(L)'
;MAMKGQKFKKVDLNSKLTAVKEHIEDSRTYNYLSIKYDVSENTVKTWVRIYRRDHGLDVKKKGREPKTTKDNIEEKYEILKKYLEYLKEAKQEKK
;
A
#
# COMPACT_ATOMS: atom_id res chain seq x y z
N MET A 1 14.81 11.95 15.36
CA MET A 1 13.33 11.97 15.39
C MET A 1 12.86 13.11 14.50
N ALA A 2 11.76 12.94 13.77
CA ALA A 2 11.19 14.03 12.98
C ALA A 2 10.64 15.11 13.93
N MET A 3 10.91 16.39 13.65
CA MET A 3 10.40 17.49 14.46
C MET A 3 8.89 17.69 14.21
N LYS A 4 8.16 18.13 15.24
CA LYS A 4 6.74 18.47 15.11
C LYS A 4 6.59 19.58 14.06
N GLY A 5 5.83 19.30 13.00
CA GLY A 5 5.62 20.24 11.88
C GLY A 5 6.58 20.09 10.70
N GLN A 6 7.51 19.12 10.72
CA GLN A 6 8.37 18.84 9.57
C GLN A 6 7.55 18.41 8.36
N LYS A 7 7.62 19.20 7.28
CA LYS A 7 6.99 18.87 5.99
C LYS A 7 7.97 18.06 5.15
N PHE A 8 7.59 16.85 4.79
CA PHE A 8 8.37 16.01 3.87
C PHE A 8 8.01 16.35 2.41
N LYS A 9 9.02 16.49 1.54
CA LYS A 9 8.81 16.60 0.10
C LYS A 9 8.11 15.34 -0.40
N LYS A 10 6.98 15.50 -1.07
CA LYS A 10 6.29 14.38 -1.74
C LYS A 10 6.93 14.20 -3.11
N VAL A 11 7.57 13.05 -3.29
CA VAL A 11 8.09 12.64 -4.59
C VAL A 11 7.13 11.63 -5.19
N ASP A 12 6.77 11.85 -6.45
CA ASP A 12 5.88 10.99 -7.21
C ASP A 12 6.46 9.57 -7.37
N LEU A 13 5.59 8.58 -7.45
CA LEU A 13 5.99 7.17 -7.57
C LEU A 13 6.82 6.92 -8.83
N ASN A 14 6.44 7.56 -9.95
CA ASN A 14 7.15 7.44 -11.22
C ASN A 14 8.61 7.90 -11.08
N SER A 15 8.83 9.07 -10.48
CA SER A 15 10.18 9.61 -10.27
C SER A 15 11.03 8.74 -9.35
N LYS A 16 10.42 8.07 -8.36
CA LYS A 16 11.14 7.10 -7.52
C LYS A 16 11.56 5.86 -8.31
N LEU A 17 10.66 5.34 -9.16
CA LEU A 17 10.94 4.17 -9.98
C LEU A 17 12.04 4.46 -11.01
N THR A 18 12.01 5.63 -11.66
CA THR A 18 13.07 6.03 -12.61
C THR A 18 14.42 6.16 -11.91
N ALA A 19 14.48 6.78 -10.73
CA ALA A 19 15.72 6.90 -9.97
C ALA A 19 16.31 5.53 -9.59
N VAL A 20 15.45 4.56 -9.21
CA VAL A 20 15.91 3.21 -8.89
C VAL A 20 16.37 2.44 -10.13
N LYS A 21 15.68 2.59 -11.26
CA LYS A 21 16.10 1.97 -12.52
C LYS A 21 17.45 2.51 -13.00
N GLU A 22 17.65 3.82 -13.00
CA GLU A 22 18.94 4.45 -13.32
C GLU A 22 20.08 3.94 -12.42
N HIS A 23 19.80 3.64 -11.15
CA HIS A 23 20.80 3.04 -10.27
C HIS A 23 21.14 1.59 -10.65
N ILE A 24 20.14 0.80 -11.05
CA ILE A 24 20.29 -0.64 -11.31
C ILE A 24 20.86 -0.89 -12.71
N GLU A 25 20.40 -0.14 -13.71
CA GLU A 25 20.75 -0.29 -15.12
C GLU A 25 22.04 0.48 -15.45
N ASP A 26 22.09 1.78 -15.12
CA ASP A 26 23.21 2.66 -15.47
C ASP A 26 24.29 2.72 -14.38
N SER A 27 24.14 1.97 -13.28
CA SER A 27 25.07 1.96 -12.12
C SER A 27 25.36 3.36 -11.56
N ARG A 28 24.42 4.30 -11.67
CA ARG A 28 24.59 5.69 -11.21
C ARG A 28 24.75 5.76 -9.71
N THR A 29 25.65 6.61 -9.23
CA THR A 29 25.89 6.76 -7.78
C THR A 29 24.70 7.42 -7.09
N TYR A 30 24.48 7.08 -5.81
CA TYR A 30 23.43 7.68 -4.99
C TYR A 30 23.51 9.21 -4.92
N ASN A 31 24.73 9.77 -4.90
CA ASN A 31 24.96 11.23 -4.92
C ASN A 31 24.40 11.89 -6.19
N TYR A 32 24.66 11.29 -7.36
CA TYR A 32 24.12 11.79 -8.63
C TYR A 32 22.60 11.80 -8.64
N LEU A 33 21.96 10.73 -8.17
CA LEU A 33 20.50 10.63 -8.09
C LEU A 33 19.92 11.58 -7.03
N SER A 34 20.63 11.79 -5.93
CA SER A 34 20.28 12.73 -4.87
C SER A 34 20.19 14.17 -5.42
N ILE A 35 21.18 14.58 -6.20
CA ILE A 35 21.20 15.91 -6.83
C ILE A 35 20.11 16.02 -7.91
N LYS A 36 19.99 15.02 -8.79
CA LYS A 36 19.04 15.02 -9.91
C LYS A 36 17.58 15.09 -9.47
N TYR A 37 17.24 14.38 -8.39
CA TYR A 37 15.88 14.28 -7.87
C TYR A 37 15.63 15.14 -6.62
N ASP A 38 16.62 15.95 -6.19
CA ASP A 38 16.55 16.83 -5.00
C ASP A 38 16.04 16.11 -3.73
N VAL A 39 16.58 14.92 -3.50
CA VAL A 39 16.28 14.04 -2.38
C VAL A 39 17.55 13.60 -1.69
N SER A 40 17.47 13.27 -0.40
CA SER A 40 18.66 12.78 0.30
C SER A 40 19.13 11.43 -0.24
N GLU A 41 20.45 11.20 -0.24
CA GLU A 41 21.04 9.91 -0.64
C GLU A 41 20.44 8.73 0.13
N ASN A 42 20.17 8.91 1.43
CA ASN A 42 19.53 7.90 2.28
C ASN A 42 18.11 7.56 1.80
N THR A 43 17.39 8.53 1.24
CA THR A 43 16.07 8.31 0.64
C THR A 43 16.20 7.42 -0.60
N VAL A 44 17.15 7.71 -1.49
CA VAL A 44 17.38 6.90 -2.71
C VAL A 44 17.83 5.48 -2.34
N LYS A 45 18.75 5.34 -1.38
CA LYS A 45 19.19 4.04 -0.86
C LYS A 45 18.03 3.21 -0.30
N THR A 46 17.09 3.86 0.38
CA THR A 46 15.87 3.22 0.89
C THR A 46 14.99 2.71 -0.24
N TRP A 47 14.80 3.49 -1.32
CA TRP A 47 14.04 3.06 -2.49
C TRP A 47 14.67 1.85 -3.17
N VAL A 48 15.98 1.88 -3.42
CA VAL A 48 16.70 0.74 -4.02
C VAL A 48 16.56 -0.51 -3.14
N ARG A 49 16.67 -0.37 -1.82
CA ARG A 49 16.49 -1.50 -0.88
C ARG A 49 15.09 -2.09 -0.94
N ILE A 50 14.05 -1.26 -0.95
CA ILE A 50 12.65 -1.70 -1.02
C ILE A 50 12.41 -2.39 -2.36
N TYR A 51 12.86 -1.78 -3.45
CA TYR A 51 12.70 -2.34 -4.80
C TYR A 51 13.39 -3.70 -4.94
N ARG A 52 14.59 -3.88 -4.38
CA ARG A 52 15.27 -5.19 -4.37
C ARG A 52 14.56 -6.25 -3.54
N ARG A 53 13.81 -5.84 -2.49
CA ARG A 53 13.08 -6.77 -1.61
C ARG A 53 11.74 -7.19 -2.21
N ASP A 54 10.99 -6.22 -2.73
CA ASP A 54 9.59 -6.39 -3.10
C ASP A 54 9.38 -6.39 -4.62
N HIS A 55 10.44 -6.21 -5.42
CA HIS A 55 10.40 -5.98 -6.88
C HIS A 55 9.49 -4.81 -7.30
N GLY A 56 9.20 -3.90 -6.36
CA GLY A 56 8.32 -2.75 -6.54
C GLY A 56 8.52 -1.71 -5.43
N LEU A 57 8.06 -0.48 -5.68
CA LEU A 57 8.06 0.63 -4.72
C LEU A 57 6.67 0.91 -4.15
N ASP A 58 5.71 0.05 -4.44
CA ASP A 58 4.34 0.27 -4.01
C ASP A 58 4.25 0.12 -2.50
N VAL A 59 3.80 1.19 -1.85
CA VAL A 59 3.69 1.23 -0.40
C VAL A 59 2.46 0.39 -0.06
N LYS A 60 2.67 -0.91 0.22
CA LYS A 60 1.62 -1.72 0.86
C LYS A 60 1.10 -0.91 2.04
N LYS A 61 -0.17 -0.52 2.00
CA LYS A 61 -0.79 0.29 3.07
C LYS A 61 -0.67 -0.49 4.37
N LYS A 62 0.34 -0.15 5.17
CA LYS A 62 0.55 -0.76 6.47
C LYS A 62 -0.40 -0.10 7.45
N GLY A 63 -1.45 -0.81 7.84
CA GLY A 63 -2.48 -0.32 8.75
C GLY A 63 -3.71 -1.23 8.75
N ARG A 64 -4.61 -1.00 9.70
CA ARG A 64 -5.92 -1.66 9.73
C ARG A 64 -6.69 -1.24 8.47
N GLU A 65 -7.23 -2.22 7.75
CA GLU A 65 -8.14 -1.95 6.64
C GLU A 65 -9.27 -1.02 7.10
N PRO A 66 -9.70 -0.06 6.27
CA PRO A 66 -10.81 0.82 6.63
C PRO A 66 -12.01 -0.04 7.03
N LYS A 67 -12.66 0.34 8.15
CA LYS A 67 -13.86 -0.33 8.64
C LYS A 67 -14.93 -0.23 7.55
N THR A 68 -15.15 -1.33 6.83
CA THR A 68 -16.28 -1.61 5.92
C THR A 68 -16.61 -0.53 4.88
N THR A 69 -16.26 -0.77 3.62
CA THR A 69 -16.85 -0.10 2.45
C THR A 69 -18.35 -0.44 2.34
N LYS A 70 -19.15 0.41 1.68
CA LYS A 70 -20.60 0.19 1.48
C LYS A 70 -20.90 -1.17 0.82
N ASP A 71 -20.06 -1.59 -0.11
CA ASP A 71 -20.16 -2.88 -0.81
C ASP A 71 -20.11 -4.06 0.17
N ASN A 72 -19.39 -3.90 1.29
CA ASN A 72 -19.24 -4.88 2.35
C ASN A 72 -20.49 -4.98 3.26
N ILE A 73 -21.46 -4.06 3.14
CA ILE A 73 -22.70 -4.06 3.92
C ILE A 73 -23.80 -4.83 3.18
N GLU A 74 -23.91 -4.65 1.86
CA GLU A 74 -24.85 -5.40 1.02
C GLU A 74 -24.55 -6.90 1.01
N GLU A 75 -23.27 -7.27 0.83
CA GLU A 75 -22.86 -8.68 0.90
C GLU A 75 -23.21 -9.32 2.26
N LYS A 76 -23.00 -8.58 3.36
CA LYS A 76 -23.35 -9.05 4.70
C LYS A 76 -24.85 -9.18 4.91
N TYR A 77 -25.64 -8.29 4.31
CA TYR A 77 -27.09 -8.34 4.38
C TYR A 77 -27.64 -9.57 3.65
N GLU A 78 -27.14 -9.84 2.45
CA GLU A 78 -27.52 -11.02 1.67
C GLU A 78 -27.14 -12.33 2.37
N ILE A 79 -25.93 -12.40 2.95
CA ILE A 79 -25.51 -13.56 3.76
C ILE A 79 -26.45 -13.74 4.96
N LEU A 80 -26.77 -12.66 5.67
CA LEU A 80 -27.63 -12.72 6.85
C LEU A 80 -29.05 -13.17 6.48
N LYS A 81 -29.58 -12.68 5.35
CA LYS A 81 -30.91 -13.04 4.85
C LYS A 81 -30.99 -14.54 4.53
N LYS A 82 -30.03 -15.07 3.76
CA LYS A 82 -29.95 -16.51 3.45
C LYS A 82 -29.84 -17.38 4.70
N TYR A 83 -29.05 -16.94 5.68
CA TYR A 83 -28.94 -17.66 6.96
C TYR A 83 -30.25 -17.69 7.74
N LEU A 84 -31.01 -16.59 7.72
CA LEU A 84 -32.30 -16.48 8.39
C LEU A 84 -33.35 -17.37 7.73
N GLU A 85 -33.35 -17.47 6.40
CA GLU A 85 -34.19 -18.42 5.63
C GLU A 85 -33.85 -19.87 5.98
N TYR A 86 -32.57 -20.24 5.95
CA TYR A 86 -32.10 -21.57 6.35
C TYR A 86 -32.57 -21.96 7.77
N LEU A 87 -32.46 -21.04 8.74
CA LEU A 87 -32.93 -21.28 10.11
C LEU A 87 -34.45 -21.42 10.22
N LYS A 88 -35.21 -20.78 9.33
CA LYS A 88 -36.68 -20.94 9.29
C LYS A 88 -37.04 -22.31 8.73
N GLU A 89 -36.42 -22.73 7.64
CA GLU A 89 -36.63 -24.06 7.04
C GLU A 89 -36.27 -25.18 8.03
N ALA A 90 -35.09 -25.10 8.65
CA ALA A 90 -34.65 -26.05 9.67
C ALA A 90 -35.54 -26.10 10.94
N LYS A 91 -36.35 -25.05 11.19
CA LYS A 91 -37.36 -25.04 12.26
C LYS A 91 -38.69 -25.64 11.82
N GLN A 92 -39.07 -25.53 10.55
CA GLN A 92 -40.30 -26.11 10.02
C GLN A 92 -40.19 -27.63 9.89
N GLU A 93 -39.03 -28.15 9.51
CA GLU A 93 -38.78 -29.61 9.39
C GLU A 93 -38.76 -30.35 10.74
N LYS A 94 -38.62 -29.62 11.86
CA LYS A 94 -38.59 -30.18 13.22
C LYS A 94 -39.95 -30.13 13.93
N LYS A 95 -41.01 -29.72 13.23
CA LYS A 95 -42.37 -29.59 13.76
C LYS A 95 -43.29 -30.60 13.08
#